data_AF-A0A7X3LF36-F1
#
_entry.id   AF-A0A7X3LF36-F1
#
_cell.length_a   1.000
_cell.length_b   1.000
_cell.length_c   1.000
_cell.angle_alpha   90.00
_cell.angle_beta   90.00
_cell.angle_gamma   90.00
#
_symmetry.space_group_name_H-M   'P 1'
#
loop_
_entity.id
_entity.type
_entity.pdbx_description
1 polymer ?
#
loop_
_entity_poly.entity_id
_entity_poly.type
_entity_poly.pdbx_seq_one_letter_code
_entity_poly.pdbx_strand_id
1 'polypeptide(L)'
;MSAQTAIEILDSLFDIFKQMGGGIALDLHWLAISRRLQQVRAEADWSADLDFVAVRLKAQAAFYIARYRPSDGPEPIRPADAARLEKVVEQYSILRAHLEQQVAAR
;
A
#
# COMPACT_ATOMS: atom_id res chain seq x y z
N MET A 1 -17.73 -10.28 5.23
CA MET A 1 -17.26 -9.10 5.98
C MET A 1 -16.48 -9.54 7.20
N SER A 2 -15.20 -9.82 7.00
CA SER A 2 -14.23 -10.14 8.05
C SER A 2 -13.09 -9.13 8.02
N ALA A 3 -12.92 -8.35 9.09
CA ALA A 3 -11.79 -7.44 9.23
C ALA A 3 -10.45 -8.19 9.19
N GLN A 4 -10.42 -9.45 9.64
CA GLN A 4 -9.24 -10.33 9.51
C GLN A 4 -8.90 -10.62 8.05
N THR A 5 -9.90 -10.93 7.21
CA THR A 5 -9.70 -11.14 5.77
C THR A 5 -9.26 -9.84 5.08
N ALA A 6 -9.77 -8.69 5.52
CA ALA A 6 -9.31 -7.39 5.04
C ALA A 6 -7.81 -7.15 5.37
N ILE A 7 -7.34 -7.55 6.56
CA ILE A 7 -5.93 -7.49 6.94
C ILE A 7 -5.09 -8.44 6.06
N GLU A 8 -5.52 -9.67 5.82
CA GLU A 8 -4.80 -10.62 4.96
C GLU A 8 -4.66 -10.11 3.52
N ILE A 9 -5.73 -9.55 2.97
CA ILE A 9 -5.71 -8.90 1.65
C ILE A 9 -4.75 -7.70 1.68
N LEU A 10 -4.80 -6.91 2.76
CA LEU A 10 -3.93 -5.75 2.93
C LEU A 10 -2.47 -6.17 3.03
N ASP A 11 -2.11 -7.18 3.81
CA ASP A 11 -0.73 -7.65 3.98
C ASP A 11 -0.16 -8.21 2.66
N SER A 12 -1.00 -8.79 1.80
CA SER A 12 -0.60 -9.18 0.45
C SER A 12 -0.24 -8.01 -0.49
N LEU A 13 -0.61 -6.76 -0.14
CA LEU A 13 -0.11 -5.55 -0.82
C LEU A 13 1.36 -5.29 -0.49
N PHE A 14 1.84 -5.70 0.69
CA PHE A 14 3.19 -5.39 1.12
C PHE A 14 4.24 -6.13 0.29
N ASP A 15 3.92 -7.34 -0.16
CA ASP A 15 4.79 -8.08 -1.09
C ASP A 15 4.89 -7.40 -2.46
N ILE A 16 3.87 -6.64 -2.87
CA ILE A 16 3.93 -5.79 -4.07
C ILE A 16 4.83 -4.58 -3.83
N PHE A 17 4.75 -3.93 -2.66
CA PHE A 17 5.64 -2.82 -2.30
C PHE A 17 7.12 -3.25 -2.29
N LYS A 18 7.43 -4.46 -1.80
CA LYS A 18 8.78 -5.05 -1.87
C LYS A 18 9.26 -5.23 -3.31
N GLN A 19 8.40 -5.74 -4.19
CA GLN A 19 8.74 -5.97 -5.60
C GLN A 19 8.95 -4.65 -6.36
N MET A 20 8.18 -3.60 -6.04
CA MET A 20 8.38 -2.26 -6.59
C MET A 20 9.73 -1.64 -6.18
N GLY A 21 10.23 -1.93 -4.97
CA GLY A 21 11.59 -1.56 -4.55
C GLY A 21 12.69 -2.15 -5.44
N GLY A 22 12.41 -3.26 -6.15
CA GLY A 22 13.30 -3.88 -7.13
C GLY A 22 13.10 -3.41 -8.57
N GLY A 23 12.24 -2.41 -8.83
CA GLY A 23 12.04 -1.83 -10.17
C GLY A 23 11.26 -2.71 -11.15
N ILE A 24 10.65 -3.80 -10.68
CA ILE A 24 9.82 -4.68 -11.51
C ILE A 24 8.49 -3.96 -11.81
N ALA A 25 7.93 -4.21 -12.99
CA ALA A 25 6.76 -3.57 -13.62
C ALA A 25 5.81 -2.78 -12.69
N LEU A 26 6.18 -1.52 -12.43
CA LEU A 26 5.47 -0.60 -11.53
C LEU A 26 3.99 -0.40 -11.92
N ASP A 27 3.68 -0.44 -13.21
CA ASP A 27 2.32 -0.29 -13.73
C ASP A 27 1.43 -1.51 -13.40
N LEU A 28 2.00 -2.72 -13.47
CA LEU A 28 1.32 -3.96 -13.06
C LEU A 28 1.08 -3.97 -11.55
N HIS A 29 2.01 -3.42 -10.78
CA HIS A 29 1.89 -3.27 -9.33
C HIS A 29 0.82 -2.25 -8.93
N TRP A 30 0.65 -1.14 -9.68
CA TRP A 30 -0.43 -0.18 -9.45
C TRP A 30 -1.84 -0.78 -9.57
N LEU A 31 -2.06 -1.56 -10.64
CA LEU A 31 -3.34 -2.25 -10.86
C LEU A 31 -3.60 -3.27 -9.74
N ALA A 32 -2.56 -4.01 -9.36
CA ALA A 32 -2.61 -4.98 -8.29
C ALA A 32 -2.91 -4.31 -6.93
N ILE A 33 -2.39 -3.09 -6.70
CA ILE A 33 -2.67 -2.31 -5.49
C ILE A 33 -4.12 -1.85 -5.45
N SER A 34 -4.58 -1.28 -6.55
CA SER A 34 -5.95 -0.78 -6.69
C SER A 34 -6.97 -1.90 -6.49
N ARG A 35 -6.73 -3.09 -7.05
CA ARG A 35 -7.62 -4.26 -6.87
C ARG A 35 -7.67 -4.74 -5.43
N ARG A 36 -6.52 -4.87 -4.76
CA ARG A 36 -6.48 -5.32 -3.36
C ARG A 36 -7.18 -4.34 -2.42
N LEU A 37 -7.03 -3.03 -2.64
CA LEU A 37 -7.78 -2.04 -1.85
C LEU A 37 -9.30 -2.13 -2.08
N GLN A 38 -9.76 -2.50 -3.28
CA GLN A 38 -11.19 -2.78 -3.52
C GLN A 38 -11.65 -4.05 -2.79
N GLN A 39 -10.79 -5.07 -2.68
CA GLN A 39 -11.09 -6.28 -1.92
C GLN A 39 -11.12 -6.02 -0.41
N VAL A 40 -10.16 -5.24 0.13
CA VAL A 40 -10.24 -4.69 1.50
C VAL A 40 -11.55 -3.96 1.68
N ARG A 41 -12.00 -3.22 0.65
CA ARG A 41 -13.28 -2.50 0.71
C ARG A 41 -14.50 -3.38 0.91
N ALA A 42 -14.51 -4.54 0.26
CA ALA A 42 -15.61 -5.49 0.37
C ALA A 42 -15.65 -6.19 1.74
N GLU A 43 -14.52 -6.26 2.46
CA GLU A 43 -14.40 -7.06 3.68
C GLU A 43 -14.43 -6.26 4.99
N ALA A 44 -13.96 -5.01 4.97
CA ALA A 44 -13.90 -4.13 6.13
C ALA A 44 -15.19 -3.30 6.31
N ASP A 45 -15.42 -2.80 7.52
CA ASP A 45 -16.43 -1.77 7.76
C ASP A 45 -15.83 -0.38 7.45
N TRP A 46 -16.47 0.44 6.63
CA TRP A 46 -15.85 1.68 6.14
C TRP A 46 -16.22 2.86 7.00
N SER A 47 -15.22 3.41 7.69
CA SER A 47 -15.28 4.76 8.24
C SER A 47 -14.73 5.79 7.25
N ALA A 48 -15.07 7.06 7.48
CA ALA A 48 -14.48 8.17 6.74
C ALA A 48 -12.95 8.22 6.87
N ASP A 49 -12.42 7.85 8.04
CA ASP A 49 -10.98 7.81 8.30
C ASP A 49 -10.28 6.72 7.47
N LEU A 50 -10.85 5.52 7.41
CA LEU A 50 -10.36 4.45 6.54
C LEU A 50 -10.38 4.84 5.06
N ASP A 51 -11.44 5.53 4.62
CA ASP A 51 -11.55 6.02 3.26
C ASP A 51 -10.47 7.05 2.93
N PHE A 52 -10.25 8.00 3.83
CA PHE A 52 -9.20 9.01 3.70
C PHE A 52 -7.80 8.38 3.63
N VAL A 53 -7.49 7.44 4.52
CA VAL A 53 -6.19 6.76 4.54
C VAL A 53 -5.99 5.91 3.29
N ALA A 54 -7.02 5.18 2.83
CA ALA A 54 -6.95 4.40 1.60
C ALA A 54 -6.71 5.27 0.36
N VAL A 55 -7.33 6.46 0.29
CA VAL A 55 -7.08 7.45 -0.77
C VAL A 55 -5.66 7.99 -0.69
N ARG A 56 -5.15 8.31 0.50
CA ARG A 56 -3.76 8.77 0.68
C ARG A 56 -2.76 7.71 0.28
N LEU A 57 -2.99 6.45 0.65
CA LEU A 57 -2.14 5.32 0.25
C LEU A 57 -2.06 5.22 -1.28
N LYS A 58 -3.20 5.29 -1.97
CA LYS A 58 -3.25 5.32 -3.43
C LYS A 58 -2.47 6.50 -4.01
N ALA A 59 -2.68 7.70 -3.48
CA ALA A 59 -1.98 8.89 -3.98
C ALA A 59 -0.45 8.80 -3.79
N GLN A 60 0.02 8.32 -2.63
CA GLN A 60 1.45 8.12 -2.37
C GLN A 60 2.04 7.05 -3.29
N ALA A 61 1.34 5.93 -3.50
CA ALA A 61 1.81 4.89 -4.42
C ALA A 61 1.86 5.38 -5.87
N ALA A 62 0.86 6.13 -6.34
CA ALA A 62 0.89 6.75 -7.67
C ALA A 62 2.05 7.75 -7.82
N PHE A 63 2.29 8.56 -6.79
CA PHE A 63 3.39 9.52 -6.76
C PHE A 63 4.75 8.85 -6.77
N TYR A 64 4.92 7.75 -6.03
CA TYR A 64 6.12 6.92 -6.07
C TYR A 64 6.38 6.40 -7.48
N ILE A 65 5.38 5.78 -8.11
CA ILE A 65 5.48 5.22 -9.47
C ILE A 65 5.86 6.31 -10.49
N ALA A 66 5.18 7.44 -10.46
CA ALA A 66 5.41 8.54 -11.40
C ALA A 66 6.80 9.18 -11.29
N ARG A 67 7.48 9.03 -10.14
CA ARG A 67 8.80 9.64 -9.88
C ARG A 67 9.92 8.63 -9.68
N TYR A 68 9.60 7.34 -9.74
CA TYR A 68 10.57 6.28 -9.63
C TYR A 68 11.60 6.42 -10.73
N ARG A 69 12.87 6.35 -10.35
CA ARG A 69 13.95 6.22 -11.32
C ARG A 69 14.82 5.03 -10.92
N PRO A 70 15.02 4.06 -11.81
CA PRO A 70 15.97 3.00 -11.53
C PRO A 70 17.34 3.62 -11.21
N SER A 71 18.06 2.95 -10.31
CA SER A 71 19.45 3.29 -10.03
C SER A 71 20.30 2.87 -11.23
N ASP A 72 21.09 3.79 -11.76
CA ASP A 72 22.06 3.49 -12.84
C ASP A 72 23.36 2.85 -12.30
N GLY A 73 23.43 2.59 -10.99
CA GLY A 73 24.59 2.05 -10.29
C GLY A 73 24.27 0.79 -9.46
N PRO A 74 25.24 0.26 -8.69
CA PRO A 74 25.07 -0.97 -7.90
C PRO A 74 24.08 -0.81 -6.73
N GLU A 75 23.63 0.42 -6.43
CA GLU A 75 22.62 0.65 -5.41
C GLU A 75 21.26 0.06 -5.82
N PRO A 76 20.62 -0.75 -4.98
CA PRO A 76 19.34 -1.39 -5.30
C PRO A 76 18.17 -0.39 -5.40
N ILE A 77 18.24 0.74 -4.68
CA ILE A 77 17.24 1.82 -4.74
C ILE A 77 17.88 3.16 -4.42
N ARG A 78 17.47 4.23 -5.11
CA ARG A 78 17.95 5.58 -4.84
C ARG A 78 17.39 6.10 -3.51
N PRO A 79 18.13 6.91 -2.72
CA PRO A 79 17.63 7.46 -1.46
C PRO A 79 16.30 8.23 -1.59
N ALA A 80 16.10 8.94 -2.71
CA ALA A 80 14.87 9.67 -2.98
C ALA A 80 13.66 8.73 -3.21
N ASP A 81 13.88 7.54 -3.76
CA ASP A 81 12.83 6.55 -3.97
C ASP A 81 12.56 5.78 -2.67
N ALA A 82 13.59 5.50 -1.87
CA ALA A 82 13.43 4.95 -0.52
C ALA A 82 12.55 5.86 0.36
N ALA A 83 12.83 7.17 0.40
CA ALA A 83 12.03 8.13 1.18
C ALA A 83 10.57 8.22 0.73
N ARG A 84 10.29 8.04 -0.57
CA ARG A 84 8.92 7.99 -1.09
C ARG A 84 8.23 6.67 -0.76
N LEU A 85 8.96 5.56 -0.82
CA LEU A 85 8.46 4.26 -0.43
C LEU A 85 8.09 4.25 1.07
N GLU A 86 8.89 4.88 1.93
CA GLU A 86 8.56 5.07 3.34
C GLU A 86 7.21 5.76 3.54
N LYS A 87 6.86 6.76 2.72
CA LYS A 87 5.57 7.45 2.78
C LYS A 87 4.41 6.53 2.39
N VAL A 88 4.64 5.61 1.46
CA VAL A 88 3.65 4.58 1.11
C VAL A 88 3.46 3.59 2.26
N VAL A 89 4.57 3.13 2.86
CA VAL A 89 4.56 2.24 4.03
C VAL A 89 3.87 2.90 5.22
N GLU A 90 4.09 4.19 5.46
CA GLU A 90 3.43 4.96 6.53
C GLU A 90 1.89 4.89 6.39
N GLN A 91 1.35 5.16 5.19
CA GLN A 91 -0.10 5.11 4.97
C GLN A 91 -0.65 3.68 5.06
N TYR A 92 0.11 2.69 4.61
CA TYR A 92 -0.25 1.28 4.76
C TYR A 92 -0.36 0.88 6.24
N SER A 93 0.62 1.27 7.07
CA SER A 93 0.62 0.95 8.50
C SER A 93 -0.56 1.59 9.22
N ILE A 94 -0.92 2.82 8.87
CA ILE A 94 -2.12 3.49 9.43
C ILE A 94 -3.39 2.72 9.02
N LEU A 95 -3.52 2.34 7.74
CA LEU A 95 -4.67 1.58 7.26
C LEU A 95 -4.81 0.24 8.00
N ARG A 96 -3.68 -0.46 8.19
CA ARG A 96 -3.63 -1.73 8.91
C ARG A 96 -4.04 -1.57 10.37
N ALA A 97 -3.56 -0.54 11.06
CA ALA A 97 -3.92 -0.27 12.44
C ALA A 97 -5.43 -0.02 12.61
N HIS A 98 -6.07 0.69 11.67
CA HIS A 98 -7.52 0.87 11.68
C HIS A 98 -8.28 -0.44 11.49
N LEU A 99 -7.81 -1.34 10.63
CA LEU A 99 -8.42 -2.66 10.46
C LEU A 99 -8.24 -3.55 11.71
N GLU A 100 -7.06 -3.49 12.34
CA GLU A 100 -6.80 -4.20 13.60
C GLU A 100 -7.72 -3.72 14.74
N GLN A 101 -7.99 -2.41 14.82
CA GLN A 101 -8.97 -1.86 15.76
C GLN A 101 -10.37 -2.44 15.53
N GLN A 102 -10.77 -2.69 14.28
CA GLN A 102 -12.06 -3.33 13.98
C GLN A 102 -12.12 -4.80 14.37
N VAL A 103 -11.00 -5.52 14.25
CA VAL A 103 -10.90 -6.90 14.73
C VAL A 103 -11.04 -6.93 16.25
N ALA A 104 -10.36 -6.02 16.96
CA ALA A 104 -10.39 -5.96 18.43
C ALA A 104 -11.73 -5.46 19.01
N ALA A 105 -12.51 -4.71 18.22
CA ALA A 105 -13.82 -4.18 18.62
C ALA A 105 -14.99 -5.16 18.36
N ARG A 106 -14.71 -6.33 17.75
CA ARG A 106 -15.68 -7.42 17.51
C ARG A 106 -15.50 -8.55 18.51
#